data_AF-A0A527A2Y5-F1
#
_entry.id   AF-A0A527A2Y5-F1
#
_cell.length_a   1.000
_cell.length_b   1.000
_cell.length_c   1.000
_cell.angle_alpha   90.00
_cell.angle_beta   90.00
_cell.angle_gamma   90.00
#
_symmetry.space_group_name_H-M   'P 1'
#
loop_
_entity.id
_entity.type
_entity.pdbx_description
1 polymer ?
#
loop_
_entity_poly.entity_id
_entity_poly.type
_entity_poly.pdbx_seq_one_letter_code
_entity_poly.pdbx_strand_id
1 'polypeptide(L)'
;ISFKKYRPPPNFNRGVCRTCGKPVVEVAGVGPLKVMFIPVSNFEPEARLPPVRMDIFYHRRMLDVPGSLPKYSGYYPSLLAVGKMIMSGL
;
A
#
# COMPACT_ATOMS: atom_id res chain seq x y z
N ILE A 1 14.97 -2.96 -11.24
CA ILE A 1 13.70 -2.22 -10.97
C ILE A 1 13.65 -0.98 -11.86
N SER A 2 12.51 -0.64 -12.44
CA SER A 2 12.24 0.63 -13.11
C SER A 2 11.18 1.41 -12.33
N PHE A 3 11.36 2.72 -12.22
CA PHE A 3 10.47 3.59 -11.44
C PHE A 3 9.59 4.43 -12.36
N LYS A 4 8.29 4.52 -12.04
CA LYS A 4 7.32 5.35 -12.78
C LYS A 4 6.30 5.99 -11.84
N LYS A 5 5.86 7.21 -12.18
CA LYS A 5 4.70 7.87 -11.56
C LYS A 5 3.49 7.73 -12.50
N TYR A 6 2.38 7.18 -12.01
CA TYR A 6 1.20 6.91 -12.86
C TYR A 6 0.10 7.98 -12.80
N ARG A 7 0.18 8.93 -11.86
CA ARG A 7 -0.75 10.07 -11.72
C ARG A 7 0.01 11.35 -11.31
N PRO A 8 -0.51 12.55 -11.62
CA PRO A 8 0.06 13.82 -11.16
C PRO A 8 0.08 13.97 -9.62
N PRO A 9 0.95 14.84 -9.08
CA PRO A 9 1.44 14.83 -7.69
C PRO A 9 0.46 15.30 -6.59
N PRO A 10 0.78 15.00 -5.30
CA PRO A 10 1.97 14.29 -4.81
C PRO A 10 1.75 12.78 -4.85
N ASN A 11 2.44 12.12 -5.77
CA ASN A 11 2.10 10.74 -6.13
C ASN A 11 3.28 9.79 -5.98
N PHE A 12 2.93 8.53 -5.76
CA PHE A 12 3.84 7.46 -5.41
C PHE A 12 4.83 7.20 -6.54
N ASN A 13 6.09 6.98 -6.17
CA ASN A 13 7.09 6.47 -7.08
C ASN A 13 7.04 4.94 -7.09
N ARG A 14 6.49 4.37 -8.17
CA ARG A 14 6.20 2.94 -8.27
C ARG A 14 7.38 2.20 -8.91
N GLY A 15 7.99 1.30 -8.16
CA GLY A 15 9.06 0.42 -8.62
C GLY A 15 8.50 -0.89 -9.17
N VAL A 16 8.84 -1.21 -10.41
CA VAL A 16 8.40 -2.43 -11.12
C VAL A 16 9.61 -3.29 -11.50
N CYS A 17 9.47 -4.61 -11.42
CA CYS A 17 10.51 -5.54 -11.87
C CYS A 17 10.66 -5.47 -13.39
N ARG A 18 11.88 -5.29 -13.90
CA ARG A 18 12.14 -5.20 -15.35
C ARG A 18 11.97 -6.53 -16.07
N THR A 19 12.07 -7.65 -15.35
CA THR A 19 11.99 -8.99 -15.93
C THR A 19 10.56 -9.52 -15.97
N CYS A 20 9.81 -9.41 -14.86
CA CYS A 20 8.46 -9.99 -14.75
C CYS A 20 7.32 -8.96 -14.73
N GLY A 21 7.61 -7.67 -14.70
CA GLY A 21 6.59 -6.60 -14.71
C GLY A 21 5.76 -6.47 -13.42
N LYS A 22 6.02 -7.28 -12.39
CA LYS A 22 5.31 -7.22 -11.10
C LYS A 22 5.76 -6.00 -10.26
N PRO A 23 4.86 -5.42 -9.44
CA PRO A 23 5.21 -4.34 -8.52
C PRO A 23 6.19 -4.84 -7.46
N VAL A 24 7.23 -4.04 -7.17
CA VAL A 24 8.29 -4.39 -6.21
C VAL A 24 8.20 -3.52 -4.96
N VAL A 25 8.03 -2.21 -5.13
CA VAL A 25 7.97 -1.26 -4.03
C VAL A 25 7.30 0.03 -4.48
N GLU A 26 6.60 0.67 -3.56
CA GLU A 26 5.95 1.96 -3.77
C GLU A 26 6.52 2.95 -2.75
N VAL A 27 7.09 4.07 -3.21
CA VAL A 27 7.68 5.08 -2.31
C VAL A 27 6.83 6.34 -2.33
N ALA A 28 6.40 6.79 -1.15
CA ALA A 28 5.68 8.05 -0.96
C ALA A 28 6.36 8.92 0.09
N GLY A 29 5.99 10.21 0.13
CA GLY A 29 6.57 11.18 1.06
C GLY A 29 7.85 11.86 0.55
N VAL A 30 8.38 12.77 1.37
CA VAL A 30 9.55 13.61 1.07
C VAL A 30 10.47 13.65 2.28
N GLY A 31 11.78 13.69 2.05
CA GLY A 31 12.78 13.79 3.11
C GLY A 31 12.69 12.63 4.12
N PRO A 32 12.69 12.90 5.44
CA PRO A 32 12.64 11.88 6.49
C PRO A 32 11.25 11.24 6.66
N LEU A 33 10.19 11.82 6.06
CA LEU A 33 8.82 11.28 6.12
C LEU A 33 8.51 10.33 4.95
N LYS A 34 9.55 9.71 4.39
CA LYS A 34 9.37 8.73 3.31
C LYS A 34 8.87 7.41 3.88
N VAL A 35 7.86 6.86 3.22
CA VAL A 35 7.31 5.54 3.53
C VAL A 35 7.41 4.66 2.30
N MET A 36 7.65 3.37 2.55
CA MET A 36 7.69 2.34 1.52
C MET A 36 6.53 1.38 1.74
N PHE A 37 5.79 1.08 0.68
CA PHE A 37 4.82 0.00 0.66
C PHE A 37 5.39 -1.13 -0.18
N ILE A 38 5.49 -2.32 0.40
CA ILE A 38 6.05 -3.51 -0.25
C ILE A 38 4.92 -4.54 -0.37
N PRO A 39 4.64 -5.05 -1.58
CA PRO A 39 3.67 -6.13 -1.75
C PRO A 39 4.04 -7.36 -0.93
N VAL A 40 3.06 -7.94 -0.23
CA VAL A 40 3.22 -9.18 0.54
C VAL A 40 3.75 -10.33 -0.33
N SER A 41 3.37 -10.35 -1.62
CA SER A 41 3.84 -11.35 -2.60
C SER A 41 5.35 -11.34 -2.87
N ASN A 42 6.09 -10.35 -2.35
CA ASN A 42 7.54 -10.27 -2.50
C ASN A 42 8.30 -10.96 -1.35
N PHE A 43 7.58 -11.43 -0.34
CA PHE A 43 8.15 -12.17 0.78
C PHE A 43 7.89 -13.66 0.60
N GLU A 44 8.81 -14.48 1.10
CA GLU A 44 8.61 -15.93 1.17
C GLU A 44 7.42 -16.29 2.08
N PRO A 45 6.73 -17.42 1.84
CA PRO A 45 5.59 -17.84 2.65
C PRO A 45 5.87 -17.92 4.16
N GLU A 46 7.12 -18.19 4.55
CA GLU A 46 7.56 -18.32 5.94
C GLU A 46 7.88 -16.96 6.60
N ALA A 47 7.80 -15.85 5.86
CA ALA A 47 8.07 -14.52 6.38
C ALA A 47 7.06 -14.13 7.48
N ARG A 48 7.57 -13.74 8.64
CA ARG A 48 6.75 -13.22 9.74
C ARG A 48 6.35 -11.77 9.44
N LEU A 49 5.17 -11.59 8.87
CA LEU A 49 4.61 -10.29 8.56
C LEU A 49 3.61 -9.83 9.65
N PRO A 50 3.46 -8.51 9.89
CA PRO A 50 2.40 -7.99 10.74
C PRO A 50 1.02 -8.42 10.24
N PRO A 51 0.03 -8.57 11.15
CA PRO A 51 -1.33 -8.91 10.75
C PRO A 51 -1.96 -7.77 9.92
N VAL A 52 -2.86 -8.13 9.02
CA VAL A 52 -3.68 -7.16 8.28
C VAL A 52 -4.59 -6.42 9.26
N ARG A 53 -4.64 -5.08 9.19
CA ARG A 53 -5.40 -4.25 10.13
C ARG A 53 -6.62 -3.56 9.55
N MET A 54 -6.72 -3.43 8.23
CA MET A 54 -7.82 -2.73 7.56
C MET A 54 -7.86 -3.04 6.07
N ASP A 55 -9.03 -2.87 5.47
CA ASP A 55 -9.22 -2.85 4.02
C ASP A 55 -9.46 -1.42 3.55
N ILE A 56 -8.60 -0.92 2.66
CA ILE A 56 -8.70 0.44 2.11
C ILE A 56 -9.15 0.42 0.66
N PHE A 57 -9.74 1.53 0.21
CA PHE A 57 -10.38 1.66 -1.10
C PHE A 57 -11.43 0.55 -1.36
N TYR A 58 -12.15 0.12 -0.32
CA TYR A 58 -13.04 -1.07 -0.36
C TYR A 58 -14.18 -0.96 -1.38
N HIS A 59 -14.65 0.25 -1.68
CA HIS A 59 -15.55 0.54 -2.81
C HIS A 59 -15.03 0.11 -4.20
N ARG A 60 -13.75 -0.23 -4.37
CA ARG A 60 -13.14 -0.71 -5.62
C ARG A 60 -12.94 -2.23 -5.66
N ARG A 61 -13.40 -2.96 -4.64
CA ARG A 61 -13.26 -4.42 -4.56
C ARG A 61 -13.99 -5.10 -5.72
N MET A 62 -13.42 -6.20 -6.21
CA MET A 62 -14.07 -7.10 -7.16
C MET A 62 -14.83 -8.22 -6.46
N LEU A 63 -14.35 -8.64 -5.29
CA LEU A 63 -14.95 -9.65 -4.42
C LEU A 63 -14.93 -9.12 -2.98
N ASP A 64 -15.92 -9.51 -2.18
CA ASP A 64 -15.92 -9.18 -0.76
C ASP A 64 -14.78 -9.89 -0.04
N VAL A 65 -14.05 -9.11 0.77
CA VAL A 65 -12.98 -9.67 1.62
C VAL A 65 -13.64 -10.21 2.88
N PRO A 66 -13.52 -11.53 3.16
CA PRO A 66 -14.10 -12.13 4.35
C PRO A 66 -13.42 -11.59 5.61
N GLY A 67 -14.19 -11.50 6.70
CA GLY A 67 -13.68 -11.05 8.00
C GLY A 67 -14.24 -9.72 8.48
N SER A 68 -13.87 -9.38 9.71
CA SER A 68 -14.40 -8.26 10.50
C SER A 68 -13.48 -7.05 10.58
N LEU A 69 -12.42 -7.00 9.76
CA LEU A 69 -11.51 -5.85 9.75
C LEU A 69 -12.25 -4.58 9.30
N PRO A 70 -11.87 -3.40 9.81
CA PRO A 70 -12.41 -2.13 9.34
C PRO A 70 -12.24 -1.96 7.82
N LYS A 71 -13.35 -1.63 7.14
CA LYS A 71 -13.42 -1.43 5.69
C LYS A 71 -13.67 0.04 5.37
N TYR A 72 -12.70 0.69 4.72
CA TYR A 72 -12.78 2.12 4.36
C TYR A 72 -13.06 2.29 2.87
N SER A 73 -14.11 3.04 2.55
CA SER A 73 -14.52 3.38 1.18
C SER A 73 -14.27 4.86 0.88
N GLY A 74 -13.98 5.17 -0.39
CA GLY A 74 -13.62 6.52 -0.84
C GLY A 74 -12.13 6.85 -0.66
N TYR A 75 -11.69 7.89 -1.36
CA TYR A 75 -10.28 8.31 -1.38
C TYR A 75 -9.81 8.86 -0.03
N TYR A 76 -10.52 9.86 0.51
CA TYR A 76 -10.13 10.52 1.76
C TYR A 76 -10.20 9.61 2.99
N PRO A 77 -11.28 8.83 3.23
CA PRO A 77 -11.33 7.95 4.40
C PRO A 77 -10.21 6.91 4.39
N SER A 78 -9.88 6.36 3.21
CA SER A 78 -8.79 5.41 3.03
C SER A 78 -7.42 6.01 3.35
N LEU A 79 -7.15 7.23 2.84
CA LEU A 79 -5.89 7.91 3.11
C LEU A 79 -5.74 8.32 4.58
N LEU A 80 -6.82 8.79 5.21
CA LEU A 80 -6.82 9.14 6.63
C LEU A 80 -6.55 7.91 7.51
N ALA A 81 -7.16 6.76 7.19
CA ALA A 81 -6.93 5.51 7.91
C ALA A 81 -5.45 5.07 7.85
N VAL A 82 -4.86 5.07 6.64
CA VAL A 82 -3.44 4.75 6.45
C VAL A 82 -2.54 5.76 7.15
N GLY A 83 -2.82 7.05 6.99
CA GLY A 83 -2.04 8.13 7.62
C GLY A 83 -2.05 8.02 9.14
N LYS A 84 -3.21 7.78 9.75
CA LYS A 84 -3.34 7.56 11.20
C LYS A 84 -2.49 6.38 11.67
N MET A 85 -2.54 5.25 10.94
CA MET A 85 -1.75 4.07 11.28
C MET A 85 -0.24 4.31 11.18
N ILE A 86 0.22 5.05 10.17
CA ILE A 86 1.64 5.40 10.05
C ILE A 86 2.07 6.30 11.21
N MET A 87 1.27 7.32 11.54
CA MET A 87 1.56 8.24 12.64
C MET A 87 1.51 7.60 14.02
N SER A 88 0.72 6.54 14.21
CA SER A 88 0.69 5.77 15.46
C SER A 88 1.89 4.83 15.64
N GLY A 89 2.90 4.90 14.75
CA GLY A 89 4.09 4.04 14.82
C GLY A 89 3.86 2.64 14.27
N LEU A 90 2.88 2.49 13.37
CA LEU A 90 2.22 1.23 13.00
C LEU A 90 1.40 0.65 14.14
#